data_AF-A0A964ZRV9-F1
#
_entry.id   AF-A0A964ZRV9-F1
#
_cell.length_a   1.000
_cell.length_b   1.000
_cell.length_c   1.000
_cell.angle_alpha   90.00
_cell.angle_beta   90.00
_cell.angle_gamma   90.00
#
_symmetry.space_group_name_H-M   'P 1'
#
loop_
_entity.id
_entity.type
_entity.pdbx_description
1 polymer ?
#
loop_
_entity_poly.entity_id
_entity_poly.type
_entity_poly.pdbx_seq_one_letter_code
_entity_poly.pdbx_strand_id
1 'polypeptide(L)' 'MKVVVIGAGLGGLSAAAYLARSGHDVLVVERDSIPGGRAGMIESHGFRLDNGPTVL' A
#
# COMPACT_ATOMS: atom_id res chain seq x y z
N MET A 1 -3.13 -18.08 -11.03
CA MET A 1 -4.34 -17.34 -11.46
C MET A 1 -4.03 -15.85 -11.46
N LYS A 2 -4.75 -15.05 -12.26
CA LYS A 2 -4.63 -13.57 -12.24
C LYS A 2 -5.55 -12.99 -11.16
N VAL A 3 -5.03 -12.11 -10.32
CA VAL A 3 -5.76 -11.50 -9.20
C VAL A 3 -5.55 -10.00 -9.22
N VAL A 4 -6.62 -9.24 -8.99
CA VAL A 4 -6.57 -7.78 -8.84
C VAL A 4 -6.86 -7.42 -7.39
N VAL A 5 -5.99 -6.63 -6.77
CA VAL A 5 -6.15 -6.09 -5.42
C VAL A 5 -6.36 -4.58 -5.54
N ILE A 6 -7.48 -4.08 -5.01
CA ILE A 6 -7.80 -2.65 -5.00
C ILE A 6 -7.41 -2.05 -3.65
N GLY A 7 -6.54 -1.04 -3.69
CA GLY A 7 -5.95 -0.37 -2.53
C GLY A 7 -4.58 -0.95 -2.16
N ALA A 8 -3.57 -0.08 -2.09
CA ALA A 8 -2.20 -0.37 -1.64
C ALA A 8 -1.95 0.13 -0.21
N GLY A 9 -2.96 0.01 0.66
CA GLY A 9 -2.77 0.10 2.11
C GLY A 9 -2.22 -1.20 2.70
N LEU A 10 -2.01 -1.23 4.03
CA LEU A 10 -1.42 -2.36 4.76
C LEU A 10 -2.11 -3.70 4.44
N GLY A 11 -3.45 -3.72 4.46
CA GLY A 11 -4.23 -4.93 4.17
C GLY A 11 -4.09 -5.39 2.71
N GLY A 12 -4.17 -4.47 1.76
CA GLY A 12 -4.06 -4.78 0.33
C GLY A 12 -2.65 -5.27 -0.04
N LEU A 13 -1.61 -4.59 0.43
CA LEU A 13 -0.22 -5.02 0.21
C LEU A 13 0.08 -6.36 0.88
N SER A 14 -0.45 -6.59 2.09
CA SER A 14 -0.31 -7.90 2.76
C SER A 14 -0.96 -9.01 1.93
N ALA A 15 -2.22 -8.82 1.51
CA ALA A 15 -2.93 -9.79 0.69
C ALA A 15 -2.19 -10.06 -0.63
N ALA A 16 -1.75 -9.00 -1.32
CA ALA A 16 -0.99 -9.09 -2.56
C ALA A 16 0.31 -9.88 -2.39
N ALA A 17 1.06 -9.63 -1.31
CA ALA A 17 2.30 -10.34 -1.00
C ALA A 17 2.07 -11.85 -0.78
N TYR A 18 1.03 -12.22 -0.01
CA TYR A 18 0.71 -13.64 0.21
C TYR A 18 0.23 -14.34 -1.07
N LEU A 19 -0.57 -13.66 -1.89
CA LEU A 19 -1.05 -14.19 -3.16
C LEU A 19 0.10 -14.40 -4.16
N ALA A 20 0.98 -13.40 -4.30
CA ALA A 20 2.16 -13.47 -5.14
C ALA A 20 3.11 -14.58 -4.68
N ARG A 21 3.37 -14.70 -3.37
CA ARG A 21 4.15 -15.81 -2.79
C ARG A 21 3.54 -17.18 -3.10
N SER A 22 2.23 -17.26 -3.22
CA SER A 22 1.50 -18.49 -3.57
C SER A 22 1.46 -18.76 -5.08
N GLY A 23 2.21 -18.02 -5.90
CA GLY A 23 2.34 -18.23 -7.35
C GLY A 23 1.25 -17.57 -8.20
N HIS A 24 0.54 -16.58 -7.66
CA HIS A 24 -0.46 -15.82 -8.42
C HIS A 24 0.17 -14.62 -9.14
N ASP A 25 -0.38 -14.27 -10.30
CA ASP A 25 -0.08 -13.03 -11.02
C ASP A 25 -0.98 -11.94 -10.44
N VAL A 26 -0.41 -10.98 -9.71
CA VAL A 26 -1.15 -10.01 -8.89
C VAL A 26 -0.95 -8.59 -9.41
N LEU A 27 -2.04 -7.92 -9.74
CA LEU A 27 -2.08 -6.49 -10.04
C LEU A 27 -2.65 -5.73 -8.84
N VAL A 28 -1.89 -4.80 -8.28
CA VAL A 28 -2.37 -3.87 -7.24
C VAL A 28 -2.72 -2.53 -7.89
N VAL A 29 -3.90 -2.01 -7.60
CA VAL A 29 -4.37 -0.71 -8.09
C VAL A 29 -4.60 0.21 -6.90
N GLU A 30 -3.91 1.35 -6.88
CA GLU A 30 -4.03 2.40 -5.86
C GLU A 30 -4.43 3.72 -6.55
N ARG A 31 -5.24 4.53 -5.86
CA ARG A 31 -5.65 5.86 -6.36
C ARG A 31 -4.56 6.90 -6.14
N ASP A 32 -3.75 6.73 -5.10
CA ASP A 32 -2.66 7.64 -4.75
C ASP A 32 -1.40 7.36 -5.57
N SER A 33 -0.52 8.35 -5.69
CA SER A 33 0.73 8.25 -6.46
C SER A 33 1.76 7.32 -5.82
N ILE A 34 1.60 7.02 -4.53
CA ILE A 34 2.48 6.16 -3.75
C ILE A 34 1.67 5.14 -2.95
N PRO A 35 2.16 3.90 -2.79
CA PRO A 35 1.55 2.91 -1.91
C PRO A 35 1.80 3.27 -0.43
N GLY A 36 1.02 2.66 0.46
CA GLY A 36 1.13 2.84 1.91
C GLY A 36 -0.21 3.17 2.55
N GLY A 37 -1.15 3.77 1.81
CA GLY A 37 -2.42 4.23 2.35
C GLY A 37 -2.19 5.13 3.57
N ARG A 38 -2.76 4.76 4.72
CA ARG A 38 -2.59 5.48 6.00
C ARG A 38 -1.27 5.18 6.74
N ALA A 39 -0.35 4.42 6.16
CA ALA A 39 1.01 4.27 6.69
C ALA A 39 2.05 4.89 5.74
N GLY A 40 1.61 5.79 4.87
CA GLY A 40 2.49 6.55 4.00
C GLY A 40 3.11 7.75 4.71
N MET A 41 4.08 8.35 4.03
CA MET A 41 4.75 9.56 4.47
C MET A 41 4.57 10.63 3.40
N ILE A 42 4.29 11.85 3.83
CA ILE A 42 4.21 13.03 2.97
C ILE A 42 5.45 13.87 3.23
N GLU A 43 6.15 14.23 2.16
CA GLU A 43 7.21 15.22 2.21
C GLU A 43 6.62 16.60 1.91
N SER A 44 6.81 17.55 2.84
CA SER A 44 6.32 18.92 2.69
C SER A 44 7.29 19.89 3.33
N HIS A 45 7.73 20.91 2.57
CA HIS A 45 8.64 21.96 3.05
C HIS A 45 9.92 21.44 3.74
N GLY A 46 10.48 20.31 3.26
CA GLY A 46 11.66 19.68 3.86
C GLY A 46 11.38 18.82 5.10
N PHE A 47 10.12 18.72 5.52
CA PHE A 47 9.67 17.85 6.60
C PHE A 47 9.08 16.56 6.05
N ARG A 48 9.19 15.51 6.85
CA ARG A 48 8.67 14.18 6.62
C ARG A 48 7.57 13.91 7.63
N LEU A 49 6.33 13.90 7.17
CA LEU A 49 5.13 13.83 7.99
C LEU A 49 4.43 12.48 7.76
N ASP A 50 4.06 11.80 8.83
CA ASP A 50 3.20 10.61 8.70
C ASP A 50 1.82 11.03 8.19
N ASN A 51 1.31 10.32 7.17
CA ASN A 51 0.00 10.58 6.58
C ASN A 51 -1.15 9.85 7.29
N GLY A 52 -0.84 9.23 8.42
CA GLY A 52 -1.64 8.25 9.14
C GLY A 52 -1.99 8.64 10.57
N PRO A 53 -2.75 7.80 11.28
CA PRO A 53 -2.98 8.01 12.71
C PRO A 53 -1.64 7.95 13.45
N THR A 54 -1.24 9.05 14.07
CA THR A 54 -0.08 9.09 14.97
C THR A 54 -0.43 8.37 16.27
N VAL A 55 -0.36 7.04 16.25
CA VAL A 55 -0.46 6.22 17.46
C VAL A 55 0.58 5.10 17.32
N LEU A 56 1.53 5.09 18.24
CA LEU A 56 2.38 3.95 18.54
C LEU A 56 1.77 3.17 19.71
#